data_AF-A0A6M4H6Z6-F1
#
_entry.id   AF-A0A6M4H6Z6-F1
#
_cell.length_a   1.000
_cell.length_b   1.000
_cell.length_c   1.000
_cell.angle_alpha   90.00
_cell.angle_beta   90.00
_cell.angle_gamma   90.00
#
_symmetry.space_group_name_H-M   'P 1'
#
loop_
_entity.id
_entity.type
_entity.pdbx_description
1 polymer ?
#
loop_
_entity_poly.entity_id
_entity_poly.type
_entity_poly.pdbx_seq_one_letter_code
_entity_poly.pdbx_strand_id
1 'polypeptide(L)'
;MSRSVPEEECDPQVADRLLAATIYLMSCHARNGCPRLACMVGRHLEAISHHPAAGALVRDTCRQLAAAWESVRVADERRCEEAQSPSVLETLRRIVH
;
A
#
# COMPACT_ATOMS: atom_id res chain seq x y z
N MET A 1 5.57 27.36 35.72
CA MET A 1 4.21 26.88 35.41
C MET A 1 4.35 25.92 34.25
N SER A 2 4.27 24.62 34.53
CA SER A 2 4.49 23.54 33.56
C SER A 2 3.40 23.56 32.50
N ARG A 3 3.81 23.57 31.22
CA ARG A 3 2.91 23.48 30.08
C ARG A 3 2.48 22.01 29.97
N SER A 4 1.30 21.69 30.47
CA SER A 4 0.70 20.37 30.28
C SER A 4 0.55 20.14 28.77
N VAL A 5 1.31 19.19 28.24
CA VAL A 5 1.09 18.67 26.89
C VAL A 5 -0.30 18.05 26.90
N PRO A 6 -1.23 18.43 26.00
CA PRO A 6 -2.48 17.71 25.91
C PRO A 6 -2.12 16.27 25.56
N GLU A 7 -2.46 15.34 26.45
CA GLU A 7 -2.46 13.92 26.12
C GLU A 7 -3.28 13.80 24.84
N GLU A 8 -2.64 13.52 23.71
CA GLU A 8 -3.34 13.21 22.46
C GLU A 8 -4.22 12.01 22.78
N GLU A 9 -5.48 12.28 23.12
CA GLU A 9 -6.53 11.29 23.18
C GLU A 9 -6.53 10.61 21.82
N CYS A 10 -6.05 9.37 21.81
CA CYS A 10 -5.98 8.57 20.61
C CYS A 10 -7.41 8.37 20.11
N ASP A 11 -7.84 9.19 19.12
CA ASP A 11 -9.19 9.12 18.56
C ASP A 11 -9.42 7.66 18.10
N PRO A 12 -10.33 6.93 18.76
CA PRO A 12 -10.53 5.52 18.48
C PRO A 12 -10.97 5.27 17.04
N GLN A 13 -11.52 6.30 16.37
CA GLN A 13 -11.97 6.22 14.98
C GLN A 13 -10.83 6.35 13.96
N VAL A 14 -9.62 6.76 14.37
CA VAL A 14 -8.48 6.88 13.44
C VAL A 14 -8.11 5.52 12.85
N ALA A 15 -8.12 4.47 13.67
CA ALA A 15 -7.88 3.11 13.21
C ALA A 15 -8.95 2.66 12.19
N ASP A 16 -10.23 2.94 12.46
CA ASP A 16 -11.34 2.60 11.55
C ASP A 16 -11.27 3.38 10.24
N ARG A 17 -10.92 4.67 10.28
CA ARG A 17 -10.72 5.50 9.09
C ARG A 17 -9.56 4.96 8.24
N LEU A 18 -8.45 4.59 8.87
CA LEU A 18 -7.31 3.98 8.18
C LEU A 18 -7.69 2.64 7.56
N LEU A 19 -8.45 1.78 8.26
CA LEU A 19 -8.95 0.52 7.72
C LEU A 19 -9.87 0.75 6.52
N ALA A 20 -10.85 1.64 6.62
CA ALA A 20 -11.76 1.98 5.53
C ALA A 20 -11.01 2.52 4.30
N ALA A 21 -10.06 3.43 4.52
CA ALA A 21 -9.19 3.95 3.45
C ALA A 21 -8.35 2.83 2.82
N THR A 22 -7.83 1.91 3.62
CA THR A 22 -7.04 0.75 3.14
C THR A 22 -7.89 -0.14 2.23
N ILE A 23 -9.12 -0.48 2.63
CA ILE A 23 -10.05 -1.29 1.83
C ILE A 23 -10.39 -0.59 0.51
N TYR A 24 -10.61 0.73 0.55
CA TYR A 24 -10.82 1.53 -0.66
C TYR A 24 -9.61 1.49 -1.61
N LEU A 25 -8.39 1.63 -1.07
CA LEU A 25 -7.17 1.54 -1.85
C LEU A 25 -6.97 0.15 -2.46
N MET A 26 -7.26 -0.93 -1.72
CA MET A 26 -7.24 -2.30 -2.24
C MET A 26 -8.23 -2.47 -3.40
N SER A 27 -9.42 -1.88 -3.29
CA SER A 27 -10.43 -1.92 -4.35
C SER A 27 -10.01 -1.13 -5.59
N CYS A 28 -9.32 0.00 -5.40
CA CYS A 28 -8.70 0.73 -6.49
C CYS A 28 -7.54 -0.07 -7.12
N HIS A 29 -6.71 -0.72 -6.31
CA HIS A 29 -5.61 -1.55 -6.80
C HIS A 29 -6.14 -2.71 -7.65
N ALA A 30 -7.15 -3.43 -7.17
CA ALA A 30 -7.75 -4.56 -7.88
C ALA A 30 -8.26 -4.22 -9.29
N ARG A 31 -8.65 -2.96 -9.53
CA ARG A 31 -9.10 -2.48 -10.85
C ARG A 31 -7.95 -2.09 -11.79
N ASN A 32 -6.80 -1.67 -11.24
CA ASN A 32 -5.78 -0.93 -11.98
C ASN A 32 -4.42 -1.63 -12.02
N GLY A 33 -4.12 -2.50 -11.05
CA GLY A 33 -2.81 -3.11 -10.85
C GLY A 33 -1.67 -2.10 -10.65
N CYS A 34 -1.97 -0.89 -10.14
CA CYS A 34 -1.00 0.19 -10.09
C CYS A 34 -0.02 -0.01 -8.91
N PRO A 35 1.31 -0.05 -9.13
CA PRO A 35 2.28 -0.28 -8.07
C PRO A 35 2.25 0.79 -6.96
N ARG A 36 1.90 2.03 -7.31
CA ARG A 36 1.75 3.12 -6.33
C ARG A 36 0.60 2.85 -5.36
N LEU A 37 -0.50 2.25 -5.84
CA LEU A 37 -1.61 1.85 -4.97
C LEU A 37 -1.18 0.73 -4.03
N ALA A 38 -0.44 -0.27 -4.53
CA ALA A 38 0.09 -1.35 -3.69
C ALA A 38 1.02 -0.82 -2.59
N CYS A 39 1.90 0.14 -2.91
CA CYS A 39 2.74 0.81 -1.92
C CYS A 39 1.92 1.55 -0.85
N MET A 40 0.87 2.28 -1.24
CA MET A 40 0.01 2.99 -0.28
C MET A 40 -0.76 2.03 0.64
N VAL A 41 -1.27 0.91 0.10
CA VAL A 41 -1.90 -0.14 0.91
C VAL A 41 -0.92 -0.67 1.96
N GLY A 42 0.31 -1.01 1.56
CA GLY A 42 1.36 -1.47 2.48
C GLY A 42 1.65 -0.48 3.60
N ARG A 43 1.80 0.80 3.28
CA ARG A 43 2.06 1.87 4.28
C ARG A 43 0.91 2.06 5.25
N HIS A 44 -0.34 1.98 4.79
CA HIS A 44 -1.50 2.10 5.68
C HIS A 44 -1.58 0.90 6.63
N LEU A 45 -1.33 -0.31 6.14
CA LEU A 45 -1.28 -1.51 6.97
C LEU A 45 -0.17 -1.43 8.03
N GLU A 46 1.01 -0.92 7.65
CA GLU A 46 2.09 -0.68 8.60
C GLU A 46 1.70 0.34 9.67
N ALA A 47 1.06 1.44 9.30
CA ALA A 47 0.56 2.45 10.24
C ALA A 47 -0.47 1.86 11.22
N ILE A 48 -1.43 1.08 10.72
CA ILE A 48 -2.43 0.41 11.56
C ILE A 48 -1.77 -0.59 12.52
N SER A 49 -0.72 -1.30 12.08
CA SER A 49 -0.02 -2.28 12.92
C SER A 49 0.69 -1.70 14.14
N HIS A 50 0.94 -0.39 14.14
CA HIS A 50 1.54 0.34 15.25
C HIS A 50 0.54 1.26 15.97
N HIS A 51 -0.71 1.34 15.51
CA HIS A 51 -1.69 2.25 16.06
C HIS A 51 -2.24 1.75 17.41
N PRO A 52 -2.17 2.56 18.49
CA PRO A 52 -2.53 2.09 19.83
C PRO A 52 -4.02 1.79 20.00
N ALA A 53 -4.90 2.47 19.26
CA ALA A 53 -6.34 2.17 19.28
C ALA A 53 -6.75 0.93 18.45
N ALA A 54 -5.87 0.36 17.63
CA ALA A 54 -6.20 -0.85 16.87
C ALA A 54 -6.11 -2.09 17.77
N GLY A 55 -7.11 -2.98 17.71
CA GLY A 55 -7.09 -4.24 18.47
C GLY A 55 -5.88 -5.13 18.12
N ALA A 56 -5.41 -5.96 19.05
CA ALA A 56 -4.20 -6.77 18.87
C ALA A 56 -4.25 -7.65 17.61
N LEU A 57 -5.38 -8.33 17.38
CA LEU A 57 -5.61 -9.14 16.18
C LEU A 57 -5.48 -8.30 14.89
N VAL A 58 -6.02 -7.08 14.88
CA VAL A 58 -5.94 -6.19 13.73
C VAL A 58 -4.50 -5.77 13.48
N ARG A 59 -3.76 -5.43 14.54
CA ARG A 59 -2.34 -5.04 14.41
C ARG A 59 -1.48 -6.15 13.83
N ASP A 60 -1.61 -7.36 14.36
CA ASP A 60 -0.85 -8.53 13.89
C ASP A 60 -1.21 -8.92 12.46
N THR A 61 -2.50 -8.83 12.12
CA THR A 61 -2.99 -9.06 10.75
C THR A 61 -2.42 -8.02 9.80
N CYS A 62 -2.48 -6.73 10.16
CA CYS A 62 -1.97 -5.65 9.32
C CYS A 62 -0.45 -5.72 9.15
N ARG A 63 0.30 -6.16 10.18
CA ARG A 63 1.75 -6.40 10.07
C ARG A 63 2.07 -7.46 9.01
N GLN A 64 1.37 -8.59 9.04
CA GLN A 64 1.56 -9.66 8.07
C GLN A 64 1.16 -9.23 6.65
N LEU A 65 0.03 -8.53 6.53
CA LEU A 65 -0.43 -8.03 5.24
C LEU A 65 0.52 -6.96 4.67
N ALA A 66 1.09 -6.07 5.48
CA ALA A 66 2.05 -5.08 5.01
C ALA A 66 3.25 -5.74 4.28
N ALA A 67 3.78 -6.82 4.85
CA ALA A 67 4.85 -7.61 4.21
C ALA A 67 4.38 -8.30 2.91
N ALA A 68 3.15 -8.81 2.87
CA ALA A 68 2.60 -9.43 1.66
C ALA A 68 2.41 -8.40 0.52
N TRP A 69 1.95 -7.19 0.85
CA TRP A 69 1.74 -6.11 -0.11
C TRP A 69 3.03 -5.56 -0.72
N GLU A 70 4.16 -5.71 -0.05
CA GLU A 70 5.47 -5.42 -0.63
C GLU A 70 5.79 -6.35 -1.81
N SER A 71 5.44 -7.63 -1.69
CA SER A 71 5.59 -8.58 -2.80
C SER A 71 4.66 -8.25 -3.98
N VAL A 72 3.44 -7.79 -3.68
CA VAL A 72 2.49 -7.31 -4.71
C VAL A 72 3.05 -6.08 -5.43
N ARG A 73 3.59 -5.11 -4.70
CA ARG A 73 4.22 -3.90 -5.26
C ARG A 73 5.34 -4.28 -6.23
N VAL A 74 6.25 -5.16 -5.83
CA VAL A 74 7.36 -5.60 -6.70
C VAL A 74 6.85 -6.32 -7.95
N ALA A 75 5.80 -7.13 -7.82
CA ALA A 75 5.18 -7.79 -8.98
C ALA A 75 4.51 -6.80 -9.94
N ASP A 76 3.85 -5.76 -9.40
CA ASP A 76 3.25 -4.69 -10.22
C ASP A 76 4.33 -3.89 -10.96
N GLU A 77 5.45 -3.56 -10.30
CA GLU A 77 6.57 -2.82 -10.93
C GLU A 77 7.12 -3.57 -12.12
N ARG A 78 7.39 -4.87 -11.97
CA ARG A 78 7.86 -5.73 -13.06
C ARG A 78 6.88 -5.75 -14.23
N ARG A 79 5.58 -5.88 -13.96
CA ARG A 79 4.55 -5.83 -15.00
C ARG A 79 4.53 -4.48 -15.74
N CYS A 80 4.72 -3.38 -15.03
CA CYS A 80 4.80 -2.05 -15.63
C CYS A 80 6.06 -1.91 -16.51
N GLU A 81 7.21 -2.41 -16.06
CA GLU A 81 8.47 -2.40 -16.83
C GLU A 81 8.38 -3.26 -18.10
N GLU A 82 7.77 -4.45 -18.00
CA GLU A 82 7.50 -5.33 -19.14
C GLU A 82 6.57 -4.67 -20.16
N ALA A 83 5.51 -4.01 -19.70
CA ALA A 83 4.57 -3.29 -20.57
C ALA A 83 5.19 -2.07 -21.26
N GLN A 84 6.25 -1.48 -20.68
CA GLN A 84 6.97 -0.33 -21.24
C GLN A 84 8.13 -0.72 -22.15
N SER A 85 8.55 -1.98 -22.12
CA SER A 85 9.60 -2.47 -23.00
C SER A 85 9.08 -2.49 -24.45
N PRO A 86 9.72 -1.82 -25.41
CA PRO A 86 9.33 -1.94 -26.81
C PRO A 86 9.41 -3.42 -27.15
N SER A 87 8.29 -3.99 -27.62
CA SER A 87 8.26 -5.43 -27.86
C SER A 87 9.45 -5.81 -28.74
N VAL A 88 10.05 -6.97 -28.51
CA VAL A 88 11.18 -7.45 -29.34
C VAL A 88 10.82 -7.37 -30.83
N LEU A 89 9.54 -7.56 -31.18
CA LEU A 89 9.00 -7.41 -32.54
C LEU A 89 9.03 -5.97 -33.08
N GLU A 90 8.84 -4.97 -32.22
CA GLU A 90 8.90 -3.54 -32.56
C GLU A 90 10.36 -3.06 -32.72
N THR A 91 11.25 -3.58 -31.88
CA THR A 91 12.71 -3.38 -32.02
C THR A 91 13.23 -4.03 -33.30
N LEU A 92 12.81 -5.26 -33.61
CA LEU A 92 13.17 -5.96 -34.85
C LEU A 92 12.61 -5.24 -36.09
N ARG A 93 11.38 -4.70 -36.03
CA ARG A 93 10.83 -3.86 -37.11
C ARG A 93 11.65 -2.61 -37.41
N ARG A 94 12.32 -2.05 -36.39
CA ARG A 94 13.17 -0.86 -36.52
C ARG A 94 14.55 -1.13 -37.13
N ILE A 95 15.01 -2.38 -37.10
CA ILE A 95 16.32 -2.80 -37.64
C ILE A 95 16.22 -3.20 -39.12
N VAL A 96 15.02 -3.56 -39.58
CA VAL A 96 14.75 -4.01 -40.96
C VAL A 96 14.20 -2.86 -41.85
N HIS A 97 14.25 -1.62 -41.37
CA HIS A 97 14.01 -0.39 -42.14
C HIS A 97 15.21 0.55 -41.98
#